data_AF-A0A8B8WDE8-F1
#
_entry.id   AF-A0A8B8WDE8-F1
#
_cell.length_a   1.000
_cell.length_b   1.000
_cell.length_c   1.000
_cell.angle_alpha   90.00
_cell.angle_beta   90.00
_cell.angle_gamma   90.00
#
_symmetry.space_group_name_H-M   'P 1'
#
loop_
_entity.id
_entity.type
_entity.pdbx_description
1 polymer ?
#
loop_
_entity_poly.entity_id
_entity_poly.type
_entity_poly.pdbx_seq_one_letter_code
_entity_poly.pdbx_strand_id
1 'polypeptide(L)'
;MGHPPLEFSDCYLDSPDFRERLKCYEQELERTNKFIKDVIKDGNALISAMRNYSSAVQKFSQTLQSFQFDFIGDTLTDDEINIAFKATGDLASLLGAGFNNSLCELHDVGQDISSL
;
A
#
# COMPACT_ATOMS: atom_id res chain seq x y z
N MET A 1 -24.05 5.92 19.75
CA MET A 1 -24.36 6.45 18.40
C MET A 1 -25.68 5.83 17.99
N GLY A 2 -26.73 6.62 17.89
CA GLY A 2 -28.08 6.13 17.63
C GLY A 2 -29.05 7.26 17.85
N HIS A 3 -29.16 8.13 16.85
CA HIS A 3 -30.26 9.07 16.79
C HIS A 3 -31.50 8.29 16.29
N PRO A 4 -32.70 8.57 16.83
CA PRO A 4 -33.92 7.99 16.29
C PRO A 4 -34.08 8.41 14.83
N PRO A 5 -34.70 7.56 13.98
CA PRO A 5 -34.89 7.85 12.57
C PRO A 5 -35.51 9.23 12.34
N LEU A 6 -35.10 9.89 11.25
CA LEU A 6 -35.78 11.09 10.79
C LEU A 6 -37.11 10.67 10.14
N GLU A 7 -38.22 11.07 10.76
CA GLU A 7 -39.56 10.78 10.28
C GLU A 7 -40.06 11.90 9.35
N PHE A 8 -40.68 11.52 8.23
CA PHE A 8 -41.26 12.50 7.29
C PHE A 8 -42.35 13.36 7.93
N SER A 9 -43.11 12.80 8.87
CA SER A 9 -44.17 13.51 9.61
C SER A 9 -43.62 14.67 10.45
N ASP A 10 -42.41 14.52 11.00
CA ASP A 10 -41.76 15.57 11.82
C ASP A 10 -41.24 16.73 10.98
N CYS A 11 -40.94 16.47 9.71
CA CYS A 11 -40.48 17.48 8.75
C CYS A 11 -41.56 18.55 8.50
N TYR A 12 -42.84 18.17 8.47
CA TYR A 12 -43.93 19.13 8.28
C TYR A 12 -44.07 20.12 9.44
N LEU A 13 -43.74 19.70 10.66
CA LEU A 13 -43.83 20.54 11.85
C LEU A 13 -42.64 21.51 11.99
N ASP A 14 -41.53 21.25 11.29
CA ASP A 14 -40.26 22.00 11.34
C ASP A 14 -39.88 22.46 12.76
N SER A 15 -40.02 21.54 13.72
CA SER A 15 -39.77 21.89 15.12
C SER A 15 -38.28 22.20 15.34
N PRO A 16 -37.93 23.09 16.29
CA PRO A 16 -36.53 23.36 16.62
C PRO A 16 -35.74 22.07 16.93
N ASP A 17 -36.37 21.13 17.62
CA ASP A 17 -35.78 19.82 17.94
C ASP A 17 -35.53 18.97 16.68
N PHE A 18 -36.44 19.00 15.70
CA PHE A 18 -36.23 18.31 14.42
C PHE A 18 -35.06 18.91 13.65
N ARG A 19 -34.96 20.24 13.59
CA ARG A 19 -33.86 20.95 12.91
C ARG A 19 -32.51 20.65 13.54
N GLU A 20 -32.44 20.56 14.86
CA GLU A 20 -31.22 20.17 15.57
C GLU A 20 -30.83 18.73 15.25
N ARG A 21 -31.78 17.79 15.26
CA ARG A 21 -31.53 16.39 14.85
C ARG A 21 -31.04 16.32 13.41
N LEU A 22 -31.71 17.00 12.47
CA LEU A 22 -31.33 17.04 11.06
C LEU A 22 -29.90 17.55 10.89
N LYS A 23 -29.56 18.66 11.56
CA LYS A 23 -28.20 19.23 11.53
C LYS A 23 -27.15 18.25 12.06
N CYS A 24 -27.45 17.49 13.11
CA CYS A 24 -26.55 16.45 13.62
C CYS A 24 -26.31 15.36 12.57
N TYR A 25 -27.36 14.90 11.87
CA TYR A 25 -27.22 13.92 10.79
C TYR A 25 -26.40 14.45 9.60
N GLU A 26 -26.64 15.70 9.17
CA GLU A 26 -25.86 16.33 8.11
C GLU A 26 -24.37 16.42 8.48
N GLN A 27 -24.06 16.82 9.72
CA GLN A 27 -22.68 16.85 10.21
C GLN A 27 -22.04 15.47 10.25
N GLU A 28 -22.77 14.46 10.70
CA GLU A 28 -22.25 13.09 10.77
C GLU A 28 -22.03 12.51 9.38
N LEU A 29 -22.91 12.81 8.42
CA LEU A 29 -22.74 12.44 7.02
C LEU A 29 -21.49 13.09 6.41
N GLU A 30 -21.29 14.39 6.64
CA GLU A 30 -20.12 15.12 6.16
C GLU A 30 -18.82 14.56 6.77
N ARG A 31 -18.81 14.29 8.09
CA ARG A 31 -17.68 13.65 8.77
C ARG A 31 -17.37 12.28 8.19
N THR A 32 -18.39 11.45 7.98
CA THR A 32 -18.24 10.11 7.42
C THR A 32 -17.72 10.18 5.98
N ASN A 33 -18.25 11.08 5.17
CA ASN A 33 -17.79 11.29 3.79
C ASN A 33 -16.32 11.71 3.74
N LYS A 34 -15.93 12.65 4.60
CA LYS A 34 -14.53 13.07 4.73
C LYS A 34 -13.63 11.91 5.17
N PHE A 35 -14.03 11.16 6.18
CA PHE A 35 -13.27 10.01 6.67
C PHE A 35 -13.06 8.95 5.58
N ILE A 36 -14.10 8.62 4.82
CA ILE A 36 -14.01 7.68 3.70
C ILE A 36 -12.99 8.17 2.66
N LYS A 37 -13.04 9.46 2.28
CA LYS A 37 -12.08 10.06 1.34
C LYS A 37 -10.64 10.00 1.86
N ASP A 38 -10.45 10.30 3.14
CA ASP A 38 -9.13 10.25 3.77
C ASP A 38 -8.58 8.82 3.80
N VAL A 39 -9.41 7.81 4.12
CA VAL A 39 -9.03 6.39 4.08
C VAL A 39 -8.62 5.95 2.67
N ILE A 40 -9.38 6.33 1.64
CA ILE A 40 -9.04 6.02 0.25
C ILE A 40 -7.70 6.66 -0.14
N LYS A 41 -7.50 7.92 0.25
CA LYS A 41 -6.25 8.65 -0.02
C LYS A 41 -5.05 7.98 0.65
N ASP A 42 -5.19 7.60 1.91
CA ASP A 42 -4.13 6.94 2.67
C ASP A 42 -3.85 5.53 2.11
N GLY A 43 -4.88 4.79 1.69
CA GLY A 43 -4.74 3.50 1.01
C GLY A 43 -3.94 3.61 -0.30
N ASN A 44 -4.25 4.62 -1.13
CA ASN A 44 -3.50 4.88 -2.36
C ASN A 44 -2.04 5.28 -2.12
N ALA A 45 -1.78 6.09 -1.07
CA ALA A 45 -0.43 6.45 -0.67
C ALA A 45 0.37 5.22 -0.21
N LEU A 46 -0.28 4.34 0.57
CA LEU A 46 0.32 3.09 1.04
C LEU A 46 0.68 2.14 -0.12
N ILE A 47 -0.22 1.93 -1.08
CA ILE A 47 0.07 1.12 -2.29
C ILE A 47 1.26 1.71 -3.06
N SER A 48 1.29 3.02 -3.22
CA SER A 48 2.39 3.70 -3.92
C SER A 48 3.74 3.51 -3.21
N ALA A 49 3.76 3.60 -1.88
CA ALA A 49 4.95 3.35 -1.07
C ALA A 49 5.44 1.90 -1.22
N MET A 50 4.53 0.92 -1.20
CA MET A 50 4.89 -0.49 -1.41
C MET A 50 5.47 -0.76 -2.80
N ARG A 51 4.91 -0.14 -3.85
CA ARG A 51 5.46 -0.22 -5.22
C ARG A 51 6.89 0.34 -5.28
N ASN A 52 7.11 1.51 -4.68
CA ASN A 52 8.43 2.13 -4.63
C ASN A 52 9.43 1.26 -3.86
N TYR A 53 9.01 0.71 -2.72
CA TYR A 53 9.83 -0.21 -1.94
C TYR A 53 10.22 -1.45 -2.75
N SER A 54 9.28 -2.08 -3.43
CA SER A 54 9.60 -3.24 -4.28
C SER A 54 10.56 -2.88 -5.40
N SER A 55 10.38 -1.73 -6.06
CA SER A 55 11.33 -1.25 -7.07
C SER A 55 12.73 -1.07 -6.48
N ALA A 56 12.84 -0.54 -5.26
CA ALA A 56 14.12 -0.41 -4.56
C ALA A 56 14.75 -1.77 -4.25
N VAL A 57 13.96 -2.75 -3.81
CA VAL A 57 14.43 -4.14 -3.58
C VAL A 57 14.93 -4.78 -4.87
N GLN A 58 14.21 -4.63 -5.98
CA GLN A 58 14.64 -5.14 -7.29
C GLN A 58 15.96 -4.50 -7.73
N LYS A 59 16.08 -3.18 -7.62
CA LYS A 59 17.34 -2.46 -7.94
C LYS A 59 18.50 -2.93 -7.06
N PHE A 60 18.26 -3.15 -5.77
CA PHE A 60 19.26 -3.66 -4.85
C PHE A 60 19.70 -5.08 -5.23
N SER A 61 18.75 -5.97 -5.54
CA SER A 61 19.03 -7.32 -6.03
C SER A 61 19.88 -7.30 -7.31
N GLN A 62 19.55 -6.45 -8.28
CA GLN A 62 20.35 -6.27 -9.51
C GLN A 62 21.77 -5.73 -9.21
N THR A 63 21.89 -4.81 -8.26
CA THR A 63 23.19 -4.28 -7.83
C THR A 63 24.04 -5.37 -7.18
N LEU A 64 23.43 -6.24 -6.36
CA LEU A 64 24.11 -7.39 -5.78
C LEU A 64 24.53 -8.44 -6.83
N GLN A 65 23.70 -8.68 -7.85
CA GLN A 65 24.04 -9.60 -8.94
C GLN A 65 25.18 -9.07 -9.83
N SER A 66 25.28 -7.76 -9.99
CA SER A 66 26.36 -7.11 -10.74
C SER A 66 27.61 -6.83 -9.90
N PHE A 67 27.56 -7.09 -8.59
CA PHE A 67 28.71 -6.98 -7.71
C PHE A 67 29.74 -8.07 -8.07
N GLN A 68 30.91 -7.62 -8.50
CA GLN A 68 32.08 -8.46 -8.71
C GLN A 68 33.12 -8.06 -7.65
N PHE A 69 33.73 -9.04 -7.00
CA PHE A 69 34.84 -8.74 -6.09
C PHE A 69 36.05 -8.27 -6.90
N ASP A 70 36.78 -7.27 -6.41
CA ASP A 70 38.08 -6.91 -6.95
C ASP A 70 39.11 -7.92 -6.43
N PHE A 71 39.70 -8.70 -7.34
CA PHE A 71 40.67 -9.75 -7.00
C PHE A 71 42.11 -9.25 -7.17
N ILE A 72 43.02 -9.72 -6.30
CA ILE A 72 44.45 -9.47 -6.42
C ILE A 72 45.07 -10.64 -7.20
N GLY A 73 45.24 -10.46 -8.52
CA GLY A 73 45.86 -11.45 -9.41
C GLY A 73 45.17 -11.55 -10.78
N ASP A 74 45.88 -12.09 -11.78
CA ASP A 74 45.43 -12.10 -13.19
C ASP A 74 44.46 -13.25 -13.54
N THR A 75 44.12 -14.11 -12.57
CA THR A 75 43.27 -15.30 -12.80
C THR A 75 42.35 -15.56 -11.62
N LEU A 76 41.07 -15.76 -11.91
CA LEU A 76 40.05 -16.22 -10.98
C LEU A 76 40.08 -17.74 -10.83
N THR A 77 40.06 -18.24 -9.60
CA THR A 77 39.84 -19.67 -9.34
C THR A 77 38.35 -20.00 -9.34
N ASP A 78 37.99 -21.23 -9.72
CA ASP A 78 36.60 -21.70 -9.71
C ASP A 78 35.95 -21.59 -8.31
N ASP A 79 36.73 -21.77 -7.24
CA ASP A 79 36.27 -21.63 -5.86
C ASP A 79 35.89 -20.19 -5.52
N GLU A 80 36.66 -19.20 -5.98
CA GLU A 80 36.39 -17.77 -5.79
C GLU A 80 35.14 -17.31 -6.55
N ILE A 81 34.95 -17.81 -7.78
CA ILE A 81 33.74 -17.54 -8.58
C ILE A 81 32.52 -18.16 -7.90
N ASN A 82 32.63 -19.40 -7.42
CA ASN A 82 31.53 -20.12 -6.78
C ASN A 82 31.09 -19.48 -5.46
N ILE A 83 32.05 -19.00 -4.64
CA ILE A 83 31.74 -18.27 -3.40
C ILE A 83 31.07 -16.94 -3.71
N ALA A 84 31.60 -16.17 -4.67
CA ALA A 84 31.03 -14.89 -5.06
C ALA A 84 29.61 -15.04 -5.59
N PHE A 85 29.39 -15.98 -6.52
CA PHE A 85 28.09 -16.22 -7.14
C PHE A 85 27.06 -16.77 -6.15
N LYS A 86 27.43 -17.71 -5.26
CA LYS A 86 26.49 -18.22 -4.25
C LYS A 86 26.12 -17.18 -3.21
N ALA A 87 27.09 -16.42 -2.71
CA ALA A 87 26.85 -15.47 -1.62
C ALA A 87 25.91 -14.34 -2.05
N THR A 88 26.04 -13.83 -3.28
CA THR A 88 25.20 -12.73 -3.79
C THR A 88 23.99 -13.23 -4.59
N GLY A 89 24.11 -14.32 -5.36
CA GLY A 89 23.07 -14.84 -6.23
C GLY A 89 21.88 -15.45 -5.49
N ASP A 90 22.12 -16.22 -4.43
CA ASP A 90 21.05 -16.80 -3.62
C ASP A 90 20.27 -15.71 -2.86
N LEU A 91 20.97 -14.70 -2.34
CA LEU A 91 20.34 -13.56 -1.68
C LEU A 91 19.50 -12.73 -2.66
N ALA A 92 20.04 -12.45 -3.85
CA ALA A 92 19.36 -11.68 -4.88
C ALA A 92 18.10 -12.38 -5.43
N SER A 93 18.16 -13.69 -5.62
CA SER A 93 17.03 -14.50 -6.10
C SER A 93 15.92 -14.64 -5.04
N LEU A 94 16.28 -14.81 -3.77
CA LEU A 94 15.33 -14.82 -2.66
C LEU A 94 14.58 -13.47 -2.54
N LEU A 95 15.30 -12.35 -2.69
CA LEU A 95 14.72 -11.00 -2.71
C LEU A 95 13.79 -10.78 -3.91
N GLY A 96 14.13 -11.31 -5.09
CA GLY A 96 13.32 -11.16 -6.30
C GLY A 96 12.02 -11.98 -6.29
N ALA A 97 12.08 -13.23 -5.83
CA ALA A 97 10.93 -14.14 -5.83
C ALA A 97 9.89 -13.78 -4.75
N GLY A 98 10.34 -13.38 -3.55
CA GLY A 98 9.44 -13.09 -2.43
C GLY A 98 8.55 -11.86 -2.65
N PHE A 99 9.02 -10.84 -3.38
CA PHE A 99 8.30 -9.58 -3.52
C PHE A 99 7.33 -9.52 -4.71
N ASN A 100 7.60 -10.23 -5.80
CA ASN A 100 6.75 -10.17 -7.00
C ASN A 100 5.35 -10.78 -6.74
N ASN A 101 5.25 -11.83 -5.91
CA ASN A 101 3.97 -12.48 -5.64
C ASN A 101 3.05 -11.59 -4.78
N SER A 102 3.59 -10.94 -3.74
CA SER A 102 2.82 -9.99 -2.91
C SER A 102 2.43 -8.70 -3.64
N LEU A 103 3.18 -8.30 -4.68
CA LEU A 103 2.81 -7.14 -5.50
C LEU A 103 1.61 -7.38 -6.41
N CYS A 104 1.44 -8.60 -6.94
CA CYS A 104 0.28 -8.97 -7.74
C CYS A 104 -1.01 -8.87 -6.90
N GLU A 105 -0.98 -9.37 -5.66
CA GLU A 105 -2.12 -9.26 -4.73
C GLU A 105 -2.46 -7.80 -4.38
N LEU A 106 -1.45 -6.94 -4.21
CA LEU A 106 -1.65 -5.51 -3.93
C LEU A 106 -2.16 -4.71 -5.15
N HIS A 107 -1.87 -5.16 -6.38
CA HIS A 107 -2.40 -4.54 -7.59
C HIS A 107 -3.92 -4.72 -7.67
N ASP A 108 -4.42 -5.92 -7.38
CA ASP A 108 -5.86 -6.22 -7.39
C ASP A 108 -6.60 -5.44 -6.31
N VAL A 109 -6.07 -5.39 -5.09
CA VAL A 109 -6.65 -4.58 -3.99
C VAL A 109 -6.69 -3.08 -4.35
N GLY A 110 -5.69 -2.57 -5.08
CA GLY A 110 -5.66 -1.18 -5.51
C GLY A 110 -6.70 -0.82 -6.58
N GLN A 111 -7.07 -1.77 -7.46
CA GLN A 111 -8.16 -1.57 -8.41
C GLN A 111 -9.52 -1.51 -7.71
N ASP A 112 -9.74 -2.37 -6.71
CA ASP A 112 -10.98 -2.38 -5.94
C ASP A 112 -11.16 -1.08 -5.15
N ILE A 113 -10.11 -0.56 -4.50
CA ILE A 113 -10.16 0.71 -3.75
C ILE A 113 -10.43 1.91 -4.67
N SER A 114 -9.88 1.94 -5.89
CA SER A 114 -10.15 3.03 -6.84
C SER A 114 -11.55 2.97 -7.46
N SER A 115 -12.26 1.84 -7.33
CA SER A 115 -13.62 1.66 -7.84
C SER A 115 -14.72 1.99 -6.83
N LEU A 116 -14.35 2.23 -5.57
CA LEU A 116 -15.21 2.75 -4.48
C LEU A 116 -15.26 4.28 -4.48
#